data_AF-A0A4S0S8P5-F1
#
_entry.id   AF-A0A4S0S8P5-F1
#
_cell.length_a   1.000
_cell.length_b   1.000
_cell.length_c   1.000
_cell.angle_alpha   90.00
_cell.angle_beta   90.00
_cell.angle_gamma   90.00
#
_symmetry.space_group_name_H-M   'P 1'
#
loop_
_entity.id
_entity.type
_entity.pdbx_description
1 polymer ?
#
loop_
_entity_poly.entity_id
_entity_poly.type
_entity_poly.pdbx_seq_one_letter_code
_entity_poly.pdbx_strand_id
1 'polypeptide(L)'
;MSRHGLLAALVASVILAATGAVAQEQPAVAAAVVGAPAAPAEAAQAAPAVPAPAPPAAEVPAMPAQPQPAGTGLAGTMELNLPHDLSPWGMFMAADIIVKAVMIGLAFASLVTWTIWLAKSLEIFAGKLRVRHAVRAIGDAATLKQASRALDRSGGPGALLVRAAEEETALSAGALDHVGGEGLKERVASRLSRIEAAASRRMSRGAGLLATIGSTAPFVGLFGTVWGIMNAFIGISQAQTTNLAVVAPSIAEALLATAMGLVAAIPAVVIYNVFARSIAGYRQTLADASAGVERLVSRDLDFRAIAPAAVLAAE
;
A
#
# COMPACT_ATOMS: atom_id res chain seq x y z
N MET A 1 -10.49 27.12 9.05
CA MET A 1 -9.25 26.74 8.34
C MET A 1 -9.45 27.03 6.86
N SER A 2 -8.68 27.95 6.30
CA SER A 2 -8.79 28.36 4.89
C SER A 2 -8.37 27.22 3.95
N ARG A 3 -9.00 27.13 2.78
CA ARG A 3 -8.79 26.07 1.76
C ARG A 3 -7.31 25.93 1.36
N HIS A 4 -6.54 27.01 1.46
CA HIS A 4 -5.10 27.04 1.22
C HIS A 4 -4.27 26.32 2.29
N GLY A 5 -4.71 26.31 3.57
CA GLY A 5 -4.03 25.57 4.64
C GLY A 5 -4.17 24.06 4.50
N LEU A 6 -5.27 23.59 3.91
CA LEU A 6 -5.51 22.16 3.63
C LEU A 6 -4.65 21.66 2.47
N LEU A 7 -4.51 22.47 1.42
CA LEU A 7 -3.63 22.17 0.27
C LEU A 7 -2.14 22.22 0.63
N ALA A 8 -1.71 23.19 1.43
CA ALA A 8 -0.33 23.26 1.92
C ALA A 8 0.03 22.08 2.83
N ALA A 9 -0.89 21.66 3.70
CA ALA A 9 -0.72 20.47 4.53
C ALA A 9 -0.72 19.17 3.70
N LEU A 10 -1.49 19.11 2.62
CA LEU A 10 -1.53 18.01 1.65
C LEU A 10 -0.19 17.84 0.91
N VAL A 11 0.40 18.93 0.42
CA VAL A 11 1.68 18.89 -0.29
C VAL A 11 2.83 18.59 0.68
N ALA A 12 2.83 19.19 1.88
CA ALA A 12 3.85 18.95 2.89
C ALA A 12 3.86 17.49 3.39
N SER A 13 2.69 16.85 3.51
CA SER A 13 2.60 15.46 3.95
C SER A 13 3.05 14.45 2.89
N VAL A 14 3.02 14.80 1.60
CA VAL A 14 3.54 13.98 0.50
C VAL A 14 5.06 14.08 0.42
N ILE A 15 5.63 15.27 0.62
CA ILE A 15 7.09 15.50 0.56
C ILE A 15 7.81 14.85 1.75
N LEU A 16 7.23 14.90 2.95
CA LEU A 16 7.86 14.33 4.15
C LEU A 16 7.81 12.78 4.20
N ALA A 17 6.93 12.14 3.44
CA ALA A 17 6.83 10.68 3.38
C ALA A 17 7.83 10.04 2.39
N ALA A 18 8.36 10.82 1.43
CA ALA A 18 9.30 10.34 0.42
C ALA A 18 10.73 10.14 0.96
N THR A 19 11.08 10.74 2.10
CA THR A 19 12.44 10.70 2.66
C THR A 19 12.71 9.54 3.62
N GLY A 20 11.72 8.68 3.88
CA GLY A 20 11.79 7.63 4.91
C GLY A 20 11.77 6.18 4.41
N ALA A 21 12.07 5.91 3.14
CA ALA A 21 12.13 4.55 2.61
C ALA A 21 13.43 3.84 3.02
N VAL A 22 13.48 3.36 4.26
CA VAL A 22 14.47 2.36 4.69
C VAL A 22 14.00 1.01 4.15
N ALA A 23 14.88 0.33 3.41
CA ALA A 23 14.65 -1.00 2.87
C ALA A 23 14.28 -1.99 3.99
N GLN A 24 13.09 -2.60 3.91
CA GLN A 24 12.76 -3.76 4.74
C GLN A 24 13.36 -5.00 4.08
N GLU A 25 14.35 -5.60 4.73
CA GLU A 25 14.78 -6.97 4.47
C GLU A 25 13.62 -7.93 4.70
N GLN A 26 13.34 -8.76 3.70
CA GLN A 26 12.31 -9.79 3.71
C GLN A 26 12.88 -11.06 4.37
N PRO A 27 12.23 -11.65 5.39
CA PRO A 27 12.76 -12.85 6.02
C PRO A 27 12.62 -14.05 5.08
N ALA A 28 13.72 -14.78 4.89
CA ALA A 28 13.79 -15.99 4.07
C ALA A 28 12.90 -17.10 4.67
N VAL A 29 11.98 -17.62 3.85
CA VAL A 29 11.21 -18.83 4.18
C VAL A 29 12.09 -20.03 3.87
N ALA A 30 12.45 -20.80 4.91
CA ALA A 30 13.18 -22.05 4.78
C ALA A 30 12.33 -23.10 4.06
N ALA A 31 12.72 -23.47 2.83
CA ALA A 31 12.15 -24.60 2.12
C ALA A 31 12.91 -25.89 2.50
N ALA A 32 12.15 -26.92 2.85
CA ALA A 32 12.64 -28.24 3.23
C ALA A 32 13.37 -28.94 2.07
N VAL A 33 14.48 -29.59 2.40
CA VAL A 33 15.34 -30.33 1.49
C VAL A 33 14.81 -31.76 1.32
N VAL A 34 14.42 -32.13 0.11
CA VAL A 34 14.30 -33.53 -0.33
C VAL A 34 15.20 -33.69 -1.56
N GLY A 35 16.12 -34.65 -1.49
CA GLY A 35 17.30 -34.77 -2.35
C GLY A 35 17.02 -35.12 -3.81
N ALA A 36 17.86 -34.57 -4.68
CA ALA A 36 18.07 -35.01 -6.06
C ALA A 36 19.47 -35.67 -6.19
N PRO A 37 19.66 -36.66 -7.09
CA PRO A 37 20.93 -37.34 -7.26
C PRO A 37 21.93 -36.54 -8.11
N ALA A 38 23.20 -36.95 -7.99
CA ALA A 38 24.42 -36.25 -8.35
C ALA A 38 24.56 -35.76 -9.81
N ALA A 39 25.10 -34.54 -9.94
CA ALA A 39 25.72 -34.00 -11.15
C ALA A 39 27.27 -34.05 -11.03
N PRO A 40 28.04 -34.22 -12.12
CA PRO A 40 29.49 -34.32 -12.06
C PRO A 40 30.22 -32.97 -12.03
N ALA A 41 31.33 -32.99 -11.28
CA ALA A 41 32.44 -32.06 -11.08
C ALA A 41 32.64 -30.85 -12.02
N GLU A 42 32.84 -29.69 -11.39
CA GLU A 42 33.37 -28.44 -11.92
C GLU A 42 34.81 -28.57 -12.46
N ALA A 43 35.06 -27.98 -13.63
CA ALA A 43 36.39 -27.68 -14.14
C ALA A 43 36.68 -26.17 -13.95
N ALA A 44 37.89 -25.89 -13.47
CA ALA A 44 38.40 -24.60 -13.06
C ALA A 44 38.42 -23.51 -14.14
N GLN A 45 38.16 -22.27 -13.72
CA GLN A 45 38.30 -21.05 -14.51
C GLN A 45 39.78 -20.74 -14.84
N ALA A 46 40.04 -20.37 -16.10
CA ALA A 46 41.30 -19.80 -16.56
C ALA A 46 41.09 -18.32 -16.97
N ALA A 47 42.06 -17.48 -16.63
CA ALA A 47 42.10 -16.03 -16.86
C ALA A 47 42.17 -15.66 -18.37
N PRO A 48 41.85 -14.40 -18.76
CA PRO A 48 41.86 -13.99 -20.16
C PRO A 48 43.30 -13.79 -20.68
N ALA A 49 43.63 -14.47 -21.78
CA ALA A 49 44.88 -14.29 -22.52
C ALA A 49 44.80 -13.08 -23.46
N VAL A 50 45.89 -12.30 -23.50
CA VAL A 50 46.11 -11.19 -24.44
C VAL A 50 46.26 -11.73 -25.87
N PRO A 51 45.64 -11.16 -26.92
CA PRO A 51 45.83 -11.64 -28.28
C PRO A 51 47.21 -11.23 -28.84
N ALA A 52 47.92 -12.18 -29.44
CA ALA A 52 49.13 -11.93 -30.23
C ALA A 52 48.79 -11.26 -31.58
N PRO A 53 49.72 -10.50 -32.19
CA PRO A 53 49.46 -9.78 -33.44
C PRO A 53 49.41 -10.74 -34.64
N ALA A 54 48.44 -10.51 -35.53
CA ALA A 54 48.25 -11.26 -36.76
C ALA A 54 49.36 -10.99 -37.79
N PRO A 55 49.75 -11.98 -38.63
CA PRO A 55 50.72 -11.77 -39.72
C PRO A 55 50.13 -10.92 -40.86
N PRO A 56 50.96 -10.20 -41.64
CA PRO A 56 50.49 -9.30 -42.67
C PRO A 56 49.81 -10.05 -43.83
N ALA A 57 48.70 -9.48 -44.30
CA ALA A 57 47.90 -9.99 -45.40
C ALA A 57 48.69 -10.00 -46.71
N ALA A 58 48.64 -11.13 -47.41
CA ALA A 58 49.11 -11.26 -48.78
C ALA A 58 48.23 -10.42 -49.73
N GLU A 59 48.86 -9.65 -50.61
CA GLU A 59 48.20 -8.87 -51.66
C GLU A 59 47.43 -9.78 -52.62
N VAL A 60 46.11 -9.58 -52.70
CA VAL A 60 45.27 -10.18 -53.73
C VAL A 60 45.35 -9.31 -54.99
N PRO A 61 45.61 -9.86 -56.19
CA PRO A 61 45.74 -9.05 -57.41
C PRO A 61 44.41 -8.37 -57.78
N ALA A 62 44.49 -7.10 -58.16
CA ALA A 62 43.35 -6.30 -58.61
C ALA A 62 42.72 -6.88 -59.89
N MET A 63 41.43 -7.18 -59.81
CA MET A 63 40.60 -7.53 -60.96
C MET A 63 40.17 -6.24 -61.71
N PRO A 64 40.08 -6.22 -63.05
CA PRO A 64 39.75 -5.00 -63.78
C PRO A 64 38.31 -4.55 -63.50
N ALA A 65 38.14 -3.27 -63.20
CA ALA A 65 36.84 -2.65 -62.96
C ALA A 65 35.95 -2.73 -64.21
N GLN A 66 34.79 -3.38 -64.09
CA GLN A 66 33.72 -3.24 -65.08
C GLN A 66 32.99 -1.90 -64.86
N PRO A 67 32.60 -1.16 -65.93
CA PRO A 67 31.88 0.10 -65.78
C PRO A 67 30.48 -0.15 -65.21
N GLN A 68 30.21 0.38 -64.02
CA GLN A 68 28.86 0.46 -63.47
C GLN A 68 28.04 1.46 -64.31
N PRO A 69 26.81 1.11 -64.76
CA PRO A 69 25.93 2.10 -65.35
C PRO A 69 25.54 3.12 -64.29
N ALA A 70 25.68 4.40 -64.62
CA ALA A 70 25.30 5.52 -63.79
C ALA A 70 23.79 5.46 -63.50
N GLY A 71 23.42 4.87 -62.36
CA GLY A 71 22.10 4.98 -61.77
C GLY A 71 21.89 6.42 -61.34
N THR A 72 21.09 7.14 -62.12
CA THR A 72 20.55 8.46 -61.82
C THR A 72 20.07 8.52 -60.37
N GLY A 73 20.63 9.46 -59.61
CA GLY A 73 20.22 9.73 -58.25
C GLY A 73 18.75 10.14 -58.20
N LEU A 74 17.89 9.20 -57.83
CA LEU A 74 16.69 9.52 -57.10
C LEU A 74 17.11 9.63 -55.63
N ALA A 75 17.55 10.82 -55.24
CA ALA A 75 17.38 11.28 -53.87
C ALA A 75 15.87 11.44 -53.62
N GLY A 76 15.15 10.31 -53.65
CA GLY A 76 13.85 10.23 -53.04
C GLY A 76 14.14 10.48 -51.56
N THR A 77 13.70 11.62 -51.07
CA THR A 77 13.41 11.77 -49.66
C THR A 77 12.62 10.53 -49.27
N MET A 78 13.29 9.57 -48.60
CA MET A 78 12.58 8.62 -47.74
C MET A 78 11.99 9.52 -46.65
N GLU A 79 10.86 10.15 -46.97
CA GLU A 79 9.91 10.54 -45.96
C GLU A 79 9.64 9.23 -45.22
N LEU A 80 10.25 9.11 -44.06
CA LEU A 80 9.85 8.19 -43.02
C LEU A 80 8.46 8.67 -42.58
N ASN A 81 7.47 8.47 -43.45
CA ASN A 81 6.08 8.75 -43.16
C ASN A 81 5.69 7.63 -42.20
N LEU A 82 6.02 7.82 -40.91
CA LEU A 82 5.56 7.01 -39.79
C LEU A 82 4.06 7.33 -39.66
N PRO A 83 3.14 6.53 -40.23
CA PRO A 83 1.72 6.88 -40.23
C PRO A 83 1.07 6.59 -38.87
N HIS A 84 1.87 6.28 -37.85
CA HIS A 84 1.40 5.93 -36.52
C HIS A 84 1.65 7.10 -35.58
N ASP A 85 0.56 7.74 -35.19
CA ASP A 85 0.55 8.70 -34.11
C ASP A 85 1.00 7.97 -32.82
N LEU A 86 2.25 8.19 -32.41
CA LEU A 86 2.85 7.65 -31.18
C LEU A 86 2.30 8.34 -29.92
N SER A 87 1.16 9.04 -30.04
CA SER A 87 0.41 9.51 -28.90
C SER A 87 -0.06 8.32 -28.05
N PRO A 88 -0.12 8.45 -26.71
CA PRO A 88 -0.64 7.38 -25.84
C PRO A 88 -2.04 6.91 -26.24
N TRP A 89 -2.84 7.80 -26.83
CA TRP A 89 -4.16 7.48 -27.37
C TRP A 89 -4.10 6.64 -28.64
N GLY A 90 -3.23 7.00 -29.60
CA GLY A 90 -2.98 6.21 -30.81
C GLY A 90 -2.49 4.80 -30.48
N MET A 91 -1.53 4.71 -29.55
CA MET A 91 -1.01 3.42 -29.04
C MET A 91 -2.11 2.58 -28.38
N PHE A 92 -2.97 3.19 -27.55
CA PHE A 92 -4.07 2.46 -26.96
C PHE A 92 -5.06 1.92 -28.00
N MET A 93 -5.36 2.68 -29.06
CA MET A 93 -6.27 2.23 -30.12
C MET A 93 -5.67 1.12 -30.98
N ALA A 94 -4.36 1.16 -31.22
CA ALA A 94 -3.63 0.14 -31.96
C ALA A 94 -3.38 -1.15 -31.16
N ALA A 95 -3.44 -1.09 -29.82
CA ALA A 95 -3.17 -2.23 -28.95
C ALA A 95 -4.09 -3.44 -29.12
N ASP A 96 -3.52 -4.62 -28.86
CA ASP A 96 -4.24 -5.89 -28.77
C ASP A 96 -5.32 -5.86 -27.68
N ILE A 97 -6.37 -6.66 -27.83
CA ILE A 97 -7.52 -6.67 -26.91
C ILE A 97 -7.12 -7.00 -25.47
N ILE A 98 -6.12 -7.87 -25.26
CA ILE A 98 -5.64 -8.24 -23.93
C ILE A 98 -4.84 -7.08 -23.32
N VAL A 99 -3.99 -6.42 -24.10
CA VAL A 99 -3.24 -5.23 -23.65
C VAL A 99 -4.21 -4.11 -23.29
N LYS A 100 -5.24 -3.86 -24.12
CA LYS A 100 -6.33 -2.92 -23.82
C LYS A 100 -7.02 -3.25 -22.49
N ALA A 101 -7.36 -4.52 -22.25
CA ALA A 101 -7.98 -4.95 -21.01
C ALA A 101 -7.08 -4.71 -19.79
N VAL A 102 -5.78 -5.02 -19.89
CA VAL A 102 -4.77 -4.73 -18.85
C VAL A 102 -4.73 -3.22 -18.58
N MET A 103 -4.65 -2.41 -19.63
CA MET A 103 -4.56 -0.96 -19.53
C MET A 103 -5.80 -0.35 -18.85
N ILE A 104 -7.00 -0.76 -19.26
CA ILE A 104 -8.26 -0.31 -18.66
C ILE A 104 -8.35 -0.75 -17.19
N GLY A 105 -7.97 -2.00 -16.88
CA GLY A 105 -7.96 -2.53 -15.52
C GLY A 105 -7.04 -1.74 -14.59
N LEU A 106 -5.84 -1.39 -15.06
CA LEU A 106 -4.88 -0.57 -14.31
C LEU A 106 -5.39 0.88 -14.11
N ALA A 107 -6.00 1.47 -15.14
CA ALA A 107 -6.62 2.79 -15.03
C ALA A 107 -7.77 2.80 -14.00
N PHE A 108 -8.61 1.76 -13.99
CA PHE A 108 -9.66 1.58 -13.00
C PHE A 108 -9.09 1.40 -11.58
N ALA A 109 -8.05 0.58 -11.42
CA ALA A 109 -7.38 0.40 -10.13
C ALA A 109 -6.78 1.72 -9.59
N SER A 110 -6.24 2.56 -10.47
CA SER A 110 -5.78 3.91 -10.13
C SER A 110 -6.94 4.78 -9.63
N LEU A 111 -8.08 4.81 -10.33
CA LEU A 111 -9.27 5.55 -9.91
C LEU A 111 -9.79 5.10 -8.53
N VAL A 112 -9.82 3.78 -8.30
CA VAL A 112 -10.21 3.19 -7.00
C VAL A 112 -9.24 3.64 -5.90
N THR A 113 -7.94 3.66 -6.17
CA THR A 113 -6.92 4.12 -5.22
C THR A 113 -7.17 5.55 -4.77
N TRP A 114 -7.41 6.48 -5.70
CA TRP A 114 -7.71 7.89 -5.39
C TRP A 114 -9.03 8.07 -4.65
N THR A 115 -10.05 7.27 -4.99
CA THR A 115 -11.36 7.31 -4.32
C THR A 115 -11.24 6.87 -2.86
N ILE A 116 -10.54 5.76 -2.61
CA ILE A 116 -10.29 5.26 -1.25
C ILE A 116 -9.43 6.24 -0.47
N TRP A 117 -8.42 6.84 -1.10
CA TRP A 117 -7.58 7.85 -0.47
C TRP A 117 -8.43 9.00 0.10
N LEU A 118 -9.32 9.57 -0.70
CA LEU A 118 -10.15 10.69 -0.28
C LEU A 118 -11.12 10.28 0.84
N ALA A 119 -11.84 9.17 0.64
CA ALA A 119 -12.81 8.68 1.60
C ALA A 119 -12.17 8.32 2.95
N LYS A 120 -11.05 7.59 2.95
CA LYS A 120 -10.36 7.19 4.18
C LYS A 120 -9.62 8.31 4.87
N SER A 121 -9.11 9.30 4.14
CA SER A 121 -8.53 10.48 4.77
C SER A 121 -9.56 11.20 5.66
N LEU A 122 -10.79 11.37 5.17
CA LEU A 122 -11.88 11.97 5.94
C LEU A 122 -12.32 11.09 7.13
N GLU A 123 -12.47 9.78 6.91
CA GLU A 123 -12.87 8.84 7.97
C GLU A 123 -11.85 8.79 9.11
N ILE A 124 -10.56 8.66 8.79
CA ILE A 124 -9.49 8.59 9.79
C ILE A 124 -9.35 9.93 10.52
N PHE A 125 -9.43 11.06 9.80
CA PHE A 125 -9.38 12.38 10.41
C PHE A 125 -10.53 12.59 11.41
N ALA A 126 -11.77 12.33 10.99
CA ALA A 126 -12.93 12.44 11.86
C ALA A 126 -12.84 11.47 13.07
N GLY A 127 -12.36 10.24 12.84
CA GLY A 127 -12.15 9.25 13.90
C GLY A 127 -11.13 9.73 14.94
N LYS A 128 -9.98 10.26 14.49
CA LYS A 128 -8.93 10.80 15.36
C LYS A 128 -9.44 11.97 16.20
N LEU A 129 -10.19 12.90 15.61
CA LEU A 129 -10.77 14.02 16.37
C LEU A 129 -11.70 13.53 17.49
N ARG A 130 -12.60 12.58 17.18
CA ARG A 130 -13.53 12.02 18.16
C ARG A 130 -12.83 11.29 19.30
N VAL A 131 -11.82 10.47 19.00
CA VAL A 131 -11.07 9.74 20.04
C VAL A 131 -10.24 10.70 20.89
N ARG A 132 -9.61 11.72 20.30
CA ARG A 132 -8.89 12.74 21.08
C ARG A 132 -9.80 13.54 22.01
N HIS A 133 -11.03 13.84 21.58
CA HIS A 133 -12.04 14.43 22.45
C HIS A 133 -12.40 13.50 23.62
N ALA A 134 -12.60 12.21 23.34
CA ALA A 134 -12.88 11.23 24.39
C ALA A 134 -11.74 11.09 25.40
N VAL A 135 -10.48 11.01 24.95
CA VAL A 135 -9.31 10.96 25.84
C VAL A 135 -9.26 12.17 26.77
N ARG A 136 -9.52 13.37 26.26
CA ARG A 136 -9.57 14.59 27.10
C ARG A 136 -10.70 14.52 28.12
N ALA A 137 -11.92 14.21 27.68
CA ALA A 137 -13.08 14.10 28.57
C ALA A 137 -12.88 13.05 29.67
N ILE A 138 -12.25 11.92 29.35
CA ILE A 138 -11.92 10.87 30.31
C ILE A 138 -10.79 11.33 31.25
N GLY A 139 -9.77 12.00 30.73
CA GLY A 139 -8.64 12.52 31.50
C GLY A 139 -9.02 13.62 32.49
N ASP A 140 -9.97 14.48 32.12
CA ASP A 140 -10.46 15.59 32.94
C ASP A 140 -11.51 15.15 33.98
N ALA A 141 -12.01 13.91 33.89
CA ALA A 141 -13.03 13.39 34.79
C ALA A 141 -12.44 12.86 36.12
N ALA A 142 -13.11 13.18 37.23
CA ALA A 142 -12.79 12.64 38.54
C ALA A 142 -13.45 11.26 38.77
N THR A 143 -14.56 10.96 38.10
CA THR A 143 -15.33 9.72 38.26
C THR A 143 -15.80 9.18 36.92
N LEU A 144 -16.12 7.89 36.85
CA LEU A 144 -16.68 7.26 35.65
C LEU A 144 -17.98 7.93 35.21
N LYS A 145 -18.83 8.30 36.18
CA LYS A 145 -20.11 8.97 35.92
C LYS A 145 -19.92 10.38 35.33
N GLN A 146 -18.89 11.10 35.75
CA GLN A 146 -18.55 12.40 35.16
C GLN A 146 -18.06 12.24 33.71
N ALA A 147 -17.22 11.24 33.44
CA ALA A 147 -16.77 10.92 32.08
C ALA A 147 -17.96 10.53 31.18
N SER A 148 -18.92 9.76 31.71
CA SER A 148 -20.14 9.38 30.98
C SER A 148 -20.95 10.60 30.58
N ARG A 149 -21.25 11.50 31.53
CA ARG A 149 -21.95 12.77 31.27
C ARG A 149 -21.24 13.65 30.25
N ALA A 150 -19.91 13.76 30.32
CA ALA A 150 -19.13 14.54 29.36
C ALA A 150 -19.21 13.98 27.93
N LEU A 151 -19.52 12.69 27.78
CA LEU A 151 -19.60 11.97 26.51
C LEU A 151 -21.03 11.54 26.13
N ASP A 152 -22.07 11.96 26.85
CA ASP A 152 -23.47 11.56 26.61
C ASP A 152 -23.93 11.83 25.17
N ARG A 153 -23.57 13.00 24.63
CA ARG A 153 -23.90 13.40 23.25
C ARG A 153 -22.84 13.00 22.23
N SER A 154 -21.74 12.41 22.68
CA SER A 154 -20.64 12.00 21.82
C SER A 154 -20.87 10.60 21.27
N GLY A 155 -20.64 10.44 19.96
CA GLY A 155 -20.63 9.14 19.30
C GLY A 155 -19.22 8.58 19.13
N GLY A 156 -19.12 7.27 18.96
CA GLY A 156 -17.89 6.59 18.56
C GLY A 156 -17.20 5.80 19.68
N PRO A 157 -16.05 5.18 19.38
CA PRO A 157 -15.46 4.16 20.24
C PRO A 157 -15.09 4.64 21.65
N GLY A 158 -14.60 5.88 21.80
CA GLY A 158 -14.27 6.42 23.12
C GLY A 158 -15.48 6.55 24.05
N ALA A 159 -16.62 7.03 23.54
CA ALA A 159 -17.87 7.09 24.31
C ALA A 159 -18.43 5.68 24.61
N LEU A 160 -18.27 4.74 23.68
CA LEU A 160 -18.67 3.34 23.89
C LEU A 160 -17.85 2.65 24.99
N LEU A 161 -16.55 2.96 25.15
CA LEU A 161 -15.73 2.43 26.24
C LEU A 161 -16.29 2.85 27.60
N VAL A 162 -16.61 4.13 27.77
CA VAL A 162 -17.17 4.67 29.02
C VAL A 162 -18.53 4.07 29.33
N ARG A 163 -19.44 4.01 28.34
CA ARG A 163 -20.76 3.39 28.51
C ARG A 163 -20.68 1.91 28.86
N ALA A 164 -19.78 1.16 28.22
CA ALA A 164 -19.60 -0.26 28.51
C ALA A 164 -19.09 -0.48 29.95
N ALA A 165 -18.19 0.37 30.43
CA ALA A 165 -17.73 0.31 31.82
C ALA A 165 -18.84 0.70 32.81
N GLU A 166 -19.64 1.72 32.51
CA GLU A 166 -20.77 2.13 33.34
C GLU A 166 -21.84 1.03 33.42
N GLU A 167 -22.21 0.43 32.28
CA GLU A 167 -23.12 -0.72 32.22
C GLU A 167 -22.59 -1.89 33.07
N GLU A 168 -21.32 -2.25 32.92
CA GLU A 168 -20.73 -3.37 33.65
C GLU A 168 -20.69 -3.11 35.17
N THR A 169 -20.43 -1.86 35.55
CA THR A 169 -20.44 -1.42 36.96
C THR A 169 -21.85 -1.49 37.54
N ALA A 170 -22.86 -1.09 36.76
CA ALA A 170 -24.27 -1.18 37.15
C ALA A 170 -24.74 -2.64 37.29
N LEU A 171 -24.36 -3.52 36.35
CA LEU A 171 -24.68 -4.96 36.42
C LEU A 171 -24.00 -5.65 37.61
N SER A 172 -22.81 -5.18 37.99
CA SER A 172 -22.04 -5.75 39.11
C SER A 172 -22.39 -5.12 40.47
N ALA A 173 -23.31 -4.14 40.52
CA ALA A 173 -23.56 -3.30 41.69
C ALA A 173 -23.81 -4.09 42.99
N GLY A 174 -24.64 -5.15 42.92
CA GLY A 174 -25.00 -5.97 44.08
C GLY A 174 -23.94 -7.02 44.48
N ALA A 175 -23.06 -7.42 43.56
CA ALA A 175 -21.97 -8.35 43.87
C ALA A 175 -20.77 -7.63 44.52
N LEU A 176 -20.59 -6.35 44.22
CA LEU A 176 -19.44 -5.55 44.70
C LEU A 176 -19.33 -5.48 46.22
N ASP A 177 -20.46 -5.51 46.95
CA ASP A 177 -20.46 -5.48 48.42
C ASP A 177 -20.02 -6.80 49.06
N HIS A 178 -20.00 -7.91 48.30
CA HIS A 178 -19.76 -9.25 48.82
C HIS A 178 -18.41 -9.83 48.39
N VAL A 179 -17.99 -9.57 47.15
CA VAL A 179 -16.79 -10.20 46.54
C VAL A 179 -15.70 -9.20 46.15
N GLY A 180 -15.91 -7.91 46.44
CA GLY A 180 -14.96 -6.84 46.10
C GLY A 180 -14.92 -6.48 44.61
N GLY A 181 -13.92 -5.69 44.23
CA GLY A 181 -13.85 -5.02 42.91
C GLY A 181 -13.04 -5.73 41.82
N GLU A 182 -12.22 -6.74 42.14
CA GLU A 182 -11.28 -7.35 41.18
C GLU A 182 -11.98 -7.99 39.97
N GLY A 183 -13.04 -8.78 40.22
CA GLY A 183 -13.80 -9.37 39.12
C GLY A 183 -14.49 -8.35 38.21
N LEU A 184 -14.85 -7.16 38.74
CA LEU A 184 -15.37 -6.08 37.91
C LEU A 184 -14.27 -5.52 36.99
N LYS A 185 -13.07 -5.28 37.52
CA LYS A 185 -11.93 -4.77 36.75
C LYS A 185 -11.61 -5.69 35.56
N GLU A 186 -11.58 -7.01 35.78
CA GLU A 186 -11.35 -8.00 34.72
C GLU A 186 -12.44 -7.98 33.63
N ARG A 187 -13.71 -7.94 34.02
CA ARG A 187 -14.84 -7.88 33.06
C ARG A 187 -14.83 -6.59 32.26
N VAL A 188 -14.56 -5.45 32.91
CA VAL A 188 -14.40 -4.15 32.26
C VAL A 188 -13.25 -4.23 31.24
N ALA A 189 -12.03 -4.59 31.67
CA ALA A 189 -10.87 -4.69 30.78
C ALA A 189 -11.15 -5.61 29.56
N SER A 190 -11.82 -6.75 29.77
CA SER A 190 -12.25 -7.66 28.71
C SER A 190 -13.21 -7.00 27.72
N ARG A 191 -14.25 -6.29 28.19
CA ARG A 191 -15.20 -5.58 27.32
C ARG A 191 -14.52 -4.45 26.55
N LEU A 192 -13.66 -3.69 27.20
CA LEU A 192 -12.90 -2.58 26.61
C LEU A 192 -11.99 -3.08 25.48
N SER A 193 -11.21 -4.13 25.72
CA SER A 193 -10.36 -4.78 24.71
C SER A 193 -11.14 -5.22 23.46
N ARG A 194 -12.35 -5.78 23.64
CA ARG A 194 -13.22 -6.15 22.50
C ARG A 194 -13.69 -4.94 21.69
N ILE A 195 -14.01 -3.83 22.36
CA ILE A 195 -14.42 -2.58 21.70
C ILE A 195 -13.25 -1.99 20.90
N GLU A 196 -12.05 -1.95 21.48
CA GLU A 196 -10.84 -1.51 20.78
C GLU A 196 -10.56 -2.35 19.53
N ALA A 197 -10.60 -3.67 19.66
CA ALA A 197 -10.35 -4.58 18.55
C ALA A 197 -11.39 -4.39 17.44
N ALA A 198 -12.67 -4.21 17.77
CA ALA A 198 -13.72 -3.95 16.81
C ALA A 198 -13.55 -2.59 16.10
N ALA A 199 -13.19 -1.55 16.85
CA ALA A 199 -12.93 -0.21 16.31
C ALA A 199 -11.71 -0.20 15.38
N SER A 200 -10.64 -0.88 15.76
CA SER A 200 -9.43 -1.05 14.94
C SER A 200 -9.74 -1.76 13.63
N ARG A 201 -10.43 -2.92 13.68
CA ARG A 201 -10.87 -3.64 12.47
C ARG A 201 -11.76 -2.79 11.57
N ARG A 202 -12.66 -1.99 12.15
CA ARG A 202 -13.51 -1.06 11.38
C ARG A 202 -12.67 -0.02 10.66
N MET A 203 -11.69 0.59 11.32
CA MET A 203 -10.86 1.62 10.71
C MET A 203 -9.99 1.05 9.57
N SER A 204 -9.50 -0.19 9.71
CA SER A 204 -8.69 -0.87 8.71
C SER A 204 -9.45 -1.35 7.46
N ARG A 205 -10.79 -1.41 7.49
CA ARG A 205 -11.59 -1.85 6.34
C ARG A 205 -11.31 -0.99 5.11
N GLY A 206 -11.12 -1.62 3.96
CA GLY A 206 -10.87 -0.94 2.68
C GLY A 206 -9.39 -0.57 2.43
N ALA A 207 -8.57 -0.42 3.48
CA ALA A 207 -7.14 -0.16 3.31
C ALA A 207 -6.41 -1.35 2.66
N GLY A 208 -6.84 -2.59 2.95
CA GLY A 208 -6.24 -3.80 2.36
C GLY A 208 -6.30 -3.85 0.83
N LEU A 209 -7.30 -3.21 0.21
CA LEU A 209 -7.39 -3.16 -1.25
C LEU A 209 -6.23 -2.37 -1.87
N LEU A 210 -5.74 -1.32 -1.19
CA LEU A 210 -4.58 -0.56 -1.66
C LEU A 210 -3.31 -1.41 -1.57
N ALA A 211 -3.18 -2.25 -0.54
CA ALA A 211 -2.06 -3.17 -0.44
C ALA A 211 -2.08 -4.16 -1.61
N THR A 212 -3.25 -4.72 -1.95
CA THR A 212 -3.40 -5.62 -3.10
C THR A 212 -3.10 -4.92 -4.42
N ILE A 213 -3.65 -3.72 -4.67
CA ILE A 213 -3.37 -2.96 -5.90
C ILE A 213 -1.88 -2.65 -5.98
N GLY A 214 -1.29 -2.15 -4.90
CA GLY A 214 0.12 -1.81 -4.82
C GLY A 214 1.06 -2.98 -5.08
N SER A 215 0.72 -4.19 -4.62
CA SER A 215 1.53 -5.39 -4.83
C SER A 215 1.29 -6.08 -6.17
N THR A 216 0.09 -5.99 -6.75
CA THR A 216 -0.28 -6.74 -7.97
C THR A 216 -0.20 -5.92 -9.25
N ALA A 217 -0.46 -4.61 -9.21
CA ALA A 217 -0.47 -3.76 -10.41
C ALA A 217 0.84 -3.79 -11.23
N PRO A 218 2.06 -3.86 -10.64
CA PRO A 218 3.28 -4.00 -11.42
C PRO A 218 3.32 -5.30 -12.23
N PHE A 219 2.86 -6.41 -11.63
CA PHE A 219 2.83 -7.71 -12.29
C PHE A 219 1.75 -7.78 -13.38
N VAL A 220 0.62 -7.09 -13.18
CA VAL A 220 -0.41 -6.93 -14.21
C VAL A 220 0.13 -6.14 -15.40
N GLY A 221 0.92 -5.08 -15.15
CA GLY A 221 1.63 -4.35 -16.21
C GLY A 221 2.67 -5.20 -16.93
N LEU A 222 3.48 -5.95 -16.17
CA LEU A 222 4.48 -6.89 -16.70
C LEU A 222 3.82 -7.95 -17.60
N PHE A 223 2.68 -8.49 -17.19
CA PHE A 223 1.89 -9.40 -18.02
C PHE A 223 1.51 -8.75 -19.36
N GLY A 224 1.06 -7.49 -19.35
CA GLY A 224 0.80 -6.71 -20.55
C GLY A 224 2.03 -6.58 -21.47
N THR A 225 3.22 -6.33 -20.91
CA THR A 225 4.46 -6.31 -21.72
C THR A 225 4.79 -7.65 -22.34
N VAL A 226 4.72 -8.74 -21.56
CA VAL A 226 5.05 -10.08 -22.05
C VAL A 226 4.12 -10.48 -23.18
N TRP A 227 2.82 -10.18 -23.02
CA TRP A 227 1.83 -10.43 -24.06
C TRP A 227 2.08 -9.62 -25.34
N GLY A 228 2.31 -8.31 -25.21
CA GLY A 228 2.55 -7.46 -26.39
C GLY A 228 3.84 -7.82 -27.13
N ILE A 229 4.92 -8.16 -26.42
CA ILE A 229 6.17 -8.63 -27.03
C ILE A 229 5.96 -9.98 -27.74
N MET A 230 5.20 -10.90 -27.15
CA MET A 230 4.84 -12.17 -27.79
C MET A 230 4.10 -11.92 -29.12
N ASN A 231 3.11 -11.04 -29.13
CA ASN A 231 2.39 -10.68 -30.35
C ASN A 231 3.29 -9.99 -31.40
N ALA A 232 4.25 -9.18 -30.98
CA ALA A 232 5.24 -8.59 -31.86
C ALA A 232 6.06 -9.67 -32.61
N PHE A 233 6.53 -10.70 -31.89
CA PHE A 233 7.28 -11.82 -32.49
C PHE A 233 6.42 -12.67 -33.42
N ILE A 234 5.15 -12.90 -33.10
CA ILE A 234 4.20 -13.57 -34.00
C ILE A 234 4.05 -12.78 -35.31
N GLY A 235 3.95 -11.45 -35.22
CA GLY A 235 3.87 -10.57 -36.38
C GLY A 235 5.10 -10.66 -37.29
N ILE A 236 6.31 -10.68 -36.72
CA ILE A 236 7.56 -10.90 -37.49
C ILE A 236 7.53 -12.23 -38.23
N SER A 237 7.11 -13.30 -37.54
CA SER A 237 7.07 -14.64 -38.11
C SER A 237 6.08 -14.74 -39.28
N GLN A 238 4.91 -14.11 -39.16
CA GLN A 238 3.89 -14.12 -40.21
C GLN A 238 4.27 -13.24 -41.40
N ALA A 239 4.86 -12.07 -41.15
CA ALA A 239 5.24 -11.12 -42.19
C ALA A 239 6.53 -11.52 -42.93
N GLN A 240 7.27 -12.53 -42.43
CA GLN A 240 8.54 -13.02 -42.99
C GLN A 240 9.56 -11.90 -43.27
N THR A 241 9.49 -10.81 -42.50
CA THR A 241 10.34 -9.62 -42.65
C THR A 241 10.89 -9.21 -41.30
N THR A 242 12.15 -8.79 -41.28
CA THR A 242 12.83 -8.25 -40.09
C THR A 242 12.67 -6.74 -39.97
N ASN A 243 11.76 -6.14 -40.74
CA ASN A 243 11.54 -4.69 -40.71
C ASN A 243 11.01 -4.23 -39.35
N LEU A 244 11.86 -3.52 -38.60
CA LEU A 244 11.57 -3.00 -37.26
C LEU A 244 10.38 -2.04 -37.23
N ALA A 245 10.07 -1.37 -38.34
CA ALA A 245 8.94 -0.43 -38.41
C ALA A 245 7.58 -1.13 -38.18
N VAL A 246 7.47 -2.43 -38.51
CA VAL A 246 6.23 -3.20 -38.36
C VAL A 246 5.96 -3.56 -36.89
N VAL A 247 7.02 -3.75 -36.09
CA VAL A 247 6.89 -4.18 -34.69
C VAL A 247 7.04 -3.08 -33.66
N ALA A 248 7.67 -1.96 -34.02
CA ALA A 248 7.89 -0.84 -33.11
C ALA A 248 6.61 -0.39 -32.38
N PRO A 249 5.42 -0.32 -33.00
CA PRO A 249 4.18 0.03 -32.29
C PRO A 249 3.81 -0.96 -31.17
N SER A 250 3.81 -2.27 -31.47
CA SER A 250 3.45 -3.32 -30.50
C SER A 250 4.37 -3.37 -29.28
N ILE A 251 5.67 -3.10 -29.49
CA ILE A 251 6.66 -3.03 -28.41
C ILE A 251 6.41 -1.77 -27.56
N ALA A 252 6.14 -0.64 -28.20
CA ALA A 252 5.84 0.60 -27.49
C ALA A 252 4.58 0.46 -26.62
N GLU A 253 3.51 -0.16 -27.14
CA GLU A 253 2.26 -0.43 -26.41
C GLU A 253 2.48 -1.36 -25.22
N ALA A 254 3.27 -2.42 -25.40
CA ALA A 254 3.71 -3.30 -24.34
C ALA A 254 4.36 -2.47 -23.21
N LEU A 255 5.38 -1.66 -23.53
CA LEU A 255 6.10 -0.86 -22.54
C LEU A 255 5.19 0.14 -21.81
N LEU A 256 4.20 0.70 -22.51
CA LEU A 256 3.19 1.57 -21.92
C LEU A 256 2.36 0.84 -20.85
N ALA A 257 2.00 -0.44 -21.05
CA ALA A 257 1.25 -1.22 -20.07
C ALA A 257 2.02 -1.36 -18.73
N THR A 258 3.33 -1.63 -18.78
CA THR A 258 4.17 -1.67 -17.57
C THR A 258 4.31 -0.31 -16.91
N ALA A 259 4.48 0.76 -17.69
CA ALA A 259 4.52 2.11 -17.15
C ALA A 259 3.22 2.45 -16.39
N MET A 260 2.06 2.10 -16.93
CA MET A 260 0.79 2.30 -16.22
C MET A 260 0.65 1.43 -14.98
N GLY A 261 1.21 0.21 -14.99
CA GLY A 261 1.27 -0.65 -13.82
C GLY A 261 1.98 0.03 -12.64
N LEU A 262 3.12 0.67 -12.91
CA LEU A 262 3.86 1.44 -11.92
C LEU A 262 3.10 2.69 -11.46
N VAL A 263 2.48 3.43 -12.39
CA VAL A 263 1.67 4.62 -12.07
C VAL A 263 0.48 4.27 -11.17
N ALA A 264 -0.13 3.09 -11.33
CA ALA A 264 -1.18 2.61 -10.44
C ALA A 264 -0.63 2.11 -9.09
N ALA A 265 0.51 1.40 -9.10
CA ALA A 265 1.07 0.76 -7.91
C ALA A 265 1.67 1.75 -6.90
N ILE A 266 2.49 2.69 -7.37
CA ILE A 266 3.27 3.58 -6.49
C ILE A 266 2.36 4.40 -5.56
N PRO A 267 1.31 5.10 -6.04
CA PRO A 267 0.40 5.82 -5.16
C PRO A 267 -0.31 4.88 -4.18
N ALA A 268 -0.75 3.70 -4.64
CA ALA A 268 -1.45 2.74 -3.79
C ALA A 268 -0.61 2.30 -2.59
N VAL A 269 0.68 1.97 -2.81
CA VAL A 269 1.61 1.60 -1.73
C VAL A 269 1.85 2.75 -0.77
N VAL A 270 2.12 3.96 -1.28
CA VAL A 270 2.37 5.15 -0.43
C VAL A 270 1.16 5.45 0.45
N ILE A 271 -0.04 5.49 -0.15
CA ILE A 271 -1.27 5.77 0.56
C ILE A 271 -1.57 4.69 1.60
N TYR A 272 -1.39 3.41 1.24
CA TYR A 272 -1.56 2.30 2.18
C TYR A 272 -0.67 2.46 3.41
N ASN A 273 0.61 2.77 3.21
CA ASN A 273 1.57 2.93 4.31
C ASN A 273 1.22 4.12 5.22
N VAL A 274 0.78 5.24 4.63
CA VAL A 274 0.29 6.40 5.40
C VAL A 274 -0.93 6.00 6.24
N PHE A 275 -1.89 5.28 5.66
CA PHE A 275 -3.06 4.81 6.39
C PHE A 275 -2.71 3.79 7.46
N ALA A 276 -1.86 2.82 7.19
CA ALA A 276 -1.41 1.84 8.18
C ALA A 276 -0.82 2.52 9.42
N ARG A 277 0.08 3.51 9.22
CA ARG A 277 0.66 4.31 10.31
C ARG A 277 -0.40 5.14 11.03
N SER A 278 -1.30 5.77 10.28
CA SER A 278 -2.36 6.62 10.83
C SER A 278 -3.36 5.82 11.69
N ILE A 279 -3.69 4.60 11.26
CA ILE A 279 -4.57 3.66 11.95
C ILE A 279 -3.89 3.10 13.20
N ALA A 280 -2.59 2.78 13.13
CA ALA A 280 -1.82 2.37 14.31
C ALA A 280 -1.83 3.47 15.38
N GLY A 281 -1.61 4.72 15.00
CA GLY A 281 -1.71 5.86 15.92
C GLY A 281 -3.13 6.03 16.49
N TYR A 282 -4.18 5.85 15.68
CA TYR A 282 -5.56 5.87 16.15
C TYR A 282 -5.83 4.77 17.20
N ARG A 283 -5.29 3.55 16.98
CA ARG A 283 -5.42 2.43 17.92
C ARG A 283 -4.74 2.75 19.26
N GLN A 284 -3.55 3.35 19.23
CA GLN A 284 -2.85 3.77 20.45
C GLN A 284 -3.66 4.79 21.24
N THR A 285 -4.16 5.85 20.60
CA THR A 285 -4.99 6.86 21.29
C THR A 285 -6.29 6.26 21.84
N LEU A 286 -6.85 5.23 21.20
CA LEU A 286 -8.01 4.52 21.72
C LEU A 286 -7.68 3.67 22.94
N ALA A 287 -6.50 3.02 22.95
CA ALA A 287 -6.00 2.30 24.12
C ALA A 287 -5.74 3.25 25.31
N ASP A 288 -5.23 4.46 25.05
CA ASP A 288 -5.08 5.50 26.09
C ASP A 288 -6.43 5.86 26.73
N ALA A 289 -7.49 5.95 25.92
CA ALA A 289 -8.85 6.20 26.41
C ALA A 289 -9.33 5.06 27.30
N SER A 290 -9.12 3.81 26.87
CA SER A 290 -9.49 2.59 27.60
C SER A 290 -8.77 2.48 28.94
N ALA A 291 -7.46 2.69 28.97
CA ALA A 291 -6.67 2.76 30.20
C ALA A 291 -7.11 3.93 31.10
N GLY A 292 -7.61 5.03 30.53
CA GLY A 292 -8.27 6.09 31.28
C GLY A 292 -9.53 5.62 31.97
N VAL A 293 -10.40 4.88 31.27
CA VAL A 293 -11.63 4.30 31.84
C VAL A 293 -11.33 3.30 32.95
N GLU A 294 -10.35 2.41 32.75
CA GLU A 294 -9.93 1.44 33.78
C GLU A 294 -9.45 2.14 35.07
N ARG A 295 -8.69 3.23 34.94
CA ARG A 295 -8.27 4.05 36.09
C ARG A 295 -9.45 4.70 36.80
N LEU A 296 -10.45 5.19 36.07
CA LEU A 296 -11.68 5.73 36.67
C LEU A 296 -12.44 4.66 37.44
N VAL A 297 -12.62 3.47 36.85
CA VAL A 297 -13.29 2.33 37.51
C VAL A 297 -12.53 1.91 38.76
N SER A 298 -11.21 1.74 38.68
CA SER A 298 -10.39 1.36 39.84
C SER A 298 -10.51 2.39 40.96
N ARG A 299 -10.40 3.68 40.64
CA ARG A 299 -10.50 4.76 41.63
C ARG A 299 -11.89 4.84 42.27
N ASP A 300 -12.96 4.70 41.49
CA ASP A 300 -14.33 4.70 41.99
C ASP A 300 -14.58 3.50 42.93
N LEU A 301 -13.98 2.34 42.64
CA LEU A 301 -14.01 1.18 43.53
C LEU A 301 -13.26 1.40 44.85
N ASP A 302 -12.08 2.01 44.81
CA ASP A 302 -11.28 2.29 46.02
C ASP A 302 -12.04 3.25 46.95
N PHE A 303 -12.64 4.31 46.41
CA PHE A 303 -13.49 5.22 47.20
C PHE A 303 -14.74 4.54 47.76
N ARG A 304 -15.34 3.61 47.00
CA ARG A 304 -16.46 2.79 47.49
C ARG A 304 -16.04 1.84 48.61
N ALA A 305 -14.80 1.35 48.65
CA ALA A 305 -14.32 0.49 49.72
C ALA A 305 -14.02 1.26 51.03
N ILE A 306 -13.56 2.51 50.92
CA ILE A 306 -13.26 3.37 52.08
C ILE A 306 -14.54 3.88 52.76
N ALA A 307 -15.56 4.26 51.99
CA ALA A 307 -16.83 4.78 52.52
C ALA A 307 -17.52 3.87 53.59
N PRO A 308 -17.65 2.54 53.40
CA PRO A 308 -18.20 1.65 54.41
C PRO A 308 -17.25 1.42 55.59
N ALA A 309 -15.92 1.46 55.40
CA ALA A 309 -14.95 1.30 56.48
C ALA A 309 -14.95 2.49 57.46
N ALA A 310 -15.15 3.71 56.95
CA ALA A 310 -15.25 4.91 57.79
C ALA A 310 -16.54 4.95 58.62
N VAL A 311 -17.63 4.35 58.13
CA VAL A 311 -18.90 4.24 58.88
C VAL A 311 -18.80 3.19 59.98
N LEU A 312 -18.17 2.04 59.72
CA LEU A 312 -17.96 0.99 60.72
C LEU A 312 -16.94 1.35 61.82
N ALA A 313 -16.02 2.29 61.56
CA ALA A 313 -15.06 2.76 62.56
C ALA A 313 -15.60 3.90 63.45
N ALA A 314 -16.80 4.42 63.14
CA ALA A 314 -17.45 5.51 63.86
C ALA A 314 -18.58 5.04 64.79
N GLU A 315 -18.89 3.74 64.79
CA GLU A 315 -19.78 3.04 65.75
C GLU A 315 -18.96 2.35 66.84
#